data_AF-W7XVN4-F1
#
_entry.id   AF-W7XVN4-F1
#
_cell.length_a   1.000
_cell.length_b   1.000
_cell.length_c   1.000
_cell.angle_alpha   90.00
_cell.angle_beta   90.00
_cell.angle_gamma   90.00
#
_symmetry.space_group_name_H-M   'P 1'
#
loop_
_entity.id
_entity.type
_entity.pdbx_description
1 polymer ?
#
loop_
_entity_poly.entity_id
_entity_poly.type
_entity_poly.pdbx_seq_one_letter_code
_entity_poly.pdbx_strand_id
1 'polypeptide(L)'
;MVIAPATANTMGKMAHAIADNLLVTTYLSARCPVFVAPTMDLDMYLHPANQRNMTILQQDGVHIIEAETGELASGLSGKGRMLNRKAL
;
A
#
# COMPACT_ATOMS: atom_id res chain seq x y z
N MET A 1 11.07 -3.45 6.97
CA MET A 1 11.05 -2.79 5.63
C MET A 1 9.87 -1.84 5.60
N VAL A 2 10.02 -0.65 5.01
CA VAL A 2 8.93 0.32 4.86
C VAL A 2 8.78 0.65 3.37
N ILE A 3 7.56 0.53 2.85
CA ILE A 3 7.23 0.91 1.47
C ILE A 3 6.23 2.06 1.54
N ALA A 4 6.72 3.27 1.28
CA ALA A 4 5.93 4.50 1.36
C ALA A 4 6.47 5.52 0.35
N PRO A 5 5.65 6.01 -0.60
CA PRO A 5 4.26 5.59 -0.87
C PRO A 5 4.17 4.18 -1.48
N ALA A 6 3.10 3.44 -1.14
CA ALA A 6 2.75 2.17 -1.76
C ALA A 6 1.57 2.34 -2.73
N THR A 7 1.85 2.24 -4.03
CA THR A 7 0.81 2.35 -5.07
C THR A 7 -0.02 1.07 -5.18
N ALA A 8 -1.20 1.17 -5.80
CA ALA A 8 -2.04 0.01 -6.13
C ALA A 8 -1.29 -1.09 -6.90
N ASN A 9 -0.49 -0.69 -7.90
CA ASN A 9 0.30 -1.61 -8.71
C ASN A 9 1.33 -2.37 -7.87
N THR A 10 2.09 -1.66 -7.02
CA THR A 10 3.07 -2.29 -6.12
C THR A 10 2.39 -3.27 -5.17
N MET A 11 1.28 -2.87 -4.54
CA MET A 11 0.54 -3.74 -3.62
C MET A 11 -0.05 -4.97 -4.32
N GLY A 12 -0.56 -4.83 -5.54
CA GLY A 12 -1.04 -5.98 -6.33
C GLY A 12 0.09 -6.96 -6.67
N LYS A 13 1.26 -6.45 -7.03
CA LYS A 13 2.44 -7.31 -7.28
C LYS A 13 2.91 -8.00 -6.01
N MET A 14 2.89 -7.33 -4.86
CA MET A 14 3.24 -7.92 -3.57
C MET A 14 2.26 -9.03 -3.18
N ALA A 15 0.95 -8.78 -3.28
CA ALA A 15 -0.10 -9.74 -2.91
C ALA A 15 -0.11 -11.00 -3.81
N HIS A 16 0.44 -10.91 -5.02
CA HIS A 16 0.47 -12.00 -6.00
C HIS A 16 1.88 -12.47 -6.37
N ALA A 17 2.90 -12.09 -5.59
CA ALA A 17 4.30 -12.50 -5.77
C ALA A 17 4.89 -12.23 -7.17
N ILE A 18 4.50 -11.14 -7.82
CA ILE A 18 5.03 -10.73 -9.13
C ILE A 18 6.37 -10.00 -8.94
N ALA A 19 7.46 -10.77 -8.84
CA ALA A 19 8.81 -10.27 -8.61
C ALA A 19 9.53 -9.82 -9.89
N ASP A 20 8.97 -8.85 -10.60
CA ASP A 20 9.52 -8.30 -11.84
C ASP A 20 10.45 -7.08 -11.63
N ASN A 21 10.71 -6.71 -10.38
CA ASN A 21 11.60 -5.61 -10.02
C ASN A 21 12.22 -5.84 -8.64
N LEU A 22 13.30 -5.11 -8.35
CA LEU A 22 14.08 -5.26 -7.12
C LEU A 22 13.24 -5.06 -5.85
N LEU A 23 12.26 -4.14 -5.85
CA LEU A 23 11.45 -3.86 -4.67
C LEU A 23 10.58 -5.07 -4.29
N VAL A 24 9.91 -5.70 -5.26
CA VAL A 24 9.06 -6.87 -4.97
C VAL A 24 9.93 -8.10 -4.68
N THR A 25 11.06 -8.27 -5.39
CA THR A 25 12.01 -9.34 -5.09
C THR A 25 12.56 -9.24 -3.66
N THR A 26 12.94 -8.04 -3.21
CA THR A 26 13.45 -7.84 -1.85
C THR A 26 12.35 -8.03 -0.80
N TYR A 27 11.12 -7.58 -1.07
CA TYR A 27 9.96 -7.87 -0.23
C TYR A 27 9.74 -9.37 -0.02
N LEU A 28 9.73 -10.18 -1.09
CA LEU A 28 9.52 -11.63 -0.96
C LEU A 28 10.62 -12.35 -0.17
N SER A 29 11.81 -11.76 -0.09
CA SER A 29 12.92 -12.28 0.71
C SER A 29 13.01 -11.69 2.13
N ALA A 30 12.13 -10.75 2.48
CA ALA A 30 12.22 -10.02 3.73
C ALA A 30 11.91 -10.93 4.93
N ARG A 31 12.81 -10.93 5.92
CA ARG A 31 12.62 -11.61 7.21
C ARG A 31 12.27 -10.66 8.36
N CYS A 32 12.16 -9.37 8.05
CA CYS A 32 11.83 -8.32 9.00
C CYS A 32 10.36 -7.92 8.85
N PRO A 33 9.75 -7.29 9.88
CA PRO A 33 8.41 -6.72 9.74
C PRO A 33 8.34 -5.77 8.55
N VAL A 34 7.26 -5.88 7.76
CA VAL A 34 7.02 -5.06 6.57
C VAL A 34 5.85 -4.13 6.84
N PHE A 35 6.05 -2.83 6.56
CA PHE A 35 5.03 -1.80 6.65
C PHE A 35 4.79 -1.20 5.26
N VAL A 36 3.53 -0.94 4.92
CA VAL A 36 3.16 -0.25 3.68
C VAL A 36 2.26 0.94 4.00
N ALA A 37 2.51 2.07 3.37
CA ALA A 37 1.64 3.24 3.44
C ALA A 37 0.93 3.42 2.08
N PRO A 38 -0.32 2.93 1.91
CA PRO A 38 -1.03 3.02 0.65
C PRO A 38 -1.18 4.48 0.20
N THR A 39 -0.94 4.75 -1.07
CA THR A 39 -1.11 6.09 -1.65
C THR A 39 -1.61 5.94 -3.08
N MET A 40 -2.84 6.37 -3.31
CA MET A 40 -3.55 6.27 -4.59
C MET A 40 -4.82 7.13 -4.52
N ASP A 41 -5.47 7.36 -5.66
CA ASP A 41 -6.77 8.05 -5.70
C ASP A 41 -7.86 7.27 -4.94
N LEU A 42 -8.91 7.96 -4.47
CA LEU A 42 -10.00 7.37 -3.69
C LEU A 42 -10.64 6.18 -4.39
N ASP A 43 -10.91 6.30 -5.69
CA ASP A 43 -11.58 5.24 -6.45
C ASP A 43 -10.68 3.99 -6.55
N MET A 44 -9.37 4.20 -6.73
CA MET A 44 -8.40 3.12 -6.70
C MET A 44 -8.33 2.48 -5.30
N TYR A 45 -8.35 3.28 -4.24
CA TYR A 45 -8.32 2.78 -2.86
C TYR A 45 -9.55 1.93 -2.56
N LEU A 46 -10.75 2.40 -2.91
CA LEU A 46 -12.03 1.73 -2.68
C LEU A 46 -12.28 0.55 -3.62
N HIS A 47 -11.54 0.45 -4.73
CA HIS A 47 -11.76 -0.61 -5.72
C HIS A 47 -11.65 -2.01 -5.08
N PRO A 48 -12.61 -2.93 -5.32
CA PRO A 48 -12.63 -4.25 -4.67
C PRO A 48 -11.34 -5.06 -4.86
N ALA A 49 -10.65 -4.88 -5.98
CA ALA A 49 -9.36 -5.55 -6.21
C ALA A 49 -8.27 -5.08 -5.22
N ASN A 50 -8.19 -3.78 -4.94
CA ASN A 50 -7.21 -3.27 -3.97
C ASN A 50 -7.60 -3.63 -2.54
N GLN A 51 -8.90 -3.63 -2.22
CA GLN A 51 -9.38 -4.12 -0.92
C GLN A 51 -8.96 -5.58 -0.70
N ARG A 52 -9.13 -6.46 -1.70
CA ARG A 52 -8.63 -7.85 -1.64
C ARG A 52 -7.11 -7.92 -1.48
N ASN A 53 -6.36 -7.11 -2.23
CA ASN A 53 -4.89 -7.08 -2.11
C ASN A 53 -4.46 -6.65 -0.71
N MET A 54 -5.11 -5.64 -0.11
CA MET A 54 -4.83 -5.21 1.27
C MET A 54 -5.12 -6.34 2.26
N THR A 55 -6.23 -7.05 2.11
CA THR A 55 -6.56 -8.19 2.97
C THR A 55 -5.52 -9.31 2.86
N ILE A 56 -5.08 -9.65 1.65
CA ILE A 56 -4.02 -10.66 1.44
C ILE A 56 -2.74 -10.22 2.14
N LEU A 57 -2.29 -8.99 1.91
CA LEU A 57 -1.08 -8.46 2.53
C LEU A 57 -1.17 -8.45 4.07
N GLN A 58 -2.32 -8.11 4.64
CA GLN A 58 -2.53 -8.18 6.08
C GLN A 58 -2.45 -9.63 6.61
N GLN A 59 -3.02 -10.59 5.88
CA GLN A 59 -2.92 -12.02 6.21
C GLN A 59 -1.48 -12.54 6.13
N ASP A 60 -0.69 -12.01 5.20
CA ASP A 60 0.74 -12.30 5.05
C ASP A 60 1.62 -11.60 6.10
N GLY A 61 1.02 -10.86 7.05
CA GLY A 61 1.72 -10.18 8.15
C GLY A 61 2.27 -8.80 7.78
N VAL A 62 1.86 -8.22 6.65
CA VAL A 62 2.21 -6.84 6.28
C VAL A 62 1.35 -5.85 7.07
N HIS A 63 2.00 -4.90 7.73
CA HIS A 63 1.35 -3.83 8.46
C HIS A 63 0.92 -2.71 7.50
N ILE A 64 -0.39 -2.58 7.28
CA ILE A 64 -0.95 -1.48 6.49
C ILE A 64 -1.08 -0.26 7.39
N ILE A 65 -0.39 0.82 7.04
CA ILE A 65 -0.51 2.11 7.71
C ILE A 65 -1.62 2.88 6.98
N GLU A 66 -2.79 3.01 7.62
CA GLU A 66 -3.97 3.60 6.97
C GLU A 66 -3.70 5.01 6.44
N ALA A 67 -4.18 5.26 5.21
CA ALA A 67 -4.12 6.59 4.63
C ALA A 67 -4.99 7.57 5.44
N GLU A 68 -4.48 8.78 5.66
CA GLU A 68 -5.25 9.85 6.27
C GLU A 68 -6.38 10.29 5.33
N THR A 69 -7.51 10.70 5.90
CA THR A 69 -8.59 11.33 5.16
C THR A 69 -8.21 12.79 4.90
N GLY A 70 -8.25 13.24 3.65
CA GLY A 70 -7.96 14.63 3.29
C GLY A 70 -8.23 14.93 1.82
N GLU A 71 -7.93 16.15 1.39
CA GLU A 71 -7.99 16.53 -0.02
C GLU A 71 -6.96 15.73 -0.84
N LEU A 72 -7.44 15.14 -1.93
CA LEU A 72 -6.66 14.41 -2.91
C LEU A 72 -6.35 15.31 -4.11
N ALA A 73 -5.32 14.94 -4.88
CA ALA A 73 -4.91 15.69 -6.07
C ALA A 73 -6.00 15.75 -7.16
N SER A 74 -7.00 14.87 -7.10
CA SER A 74 -8.19 14.84 -7.97
C SER A 74 -9.26 15.89 -7.60
N GLY A 75 -9.09 16.64 -6.50
CA GLY A 75 -10.10 17.57 -5.99
C GLY A 75 -11.20 16.90 -5.16
N LEU A 76 -11.12 15.58 -4.96
CA LEU A 76 -12.00 14.81 -4.07
C LEU A 76 -11.47 14.82 -2.63
N SER A 77 -12.37 14.72 -1.65
CA SER A 77 -12.04 14.53 -0.24
C SER A 77 -12.31 13.09 0.17
N GLY A 78 -11.31 12.37 0.67
CA GLY A 78 -11.46 10.96 1.05
C GLY A 78 -10.18 10.31 1.61
N LYS A 79 -10.26 9.01 1.93
CA LYS A 79 -9.09 8.20 2.32
C LYS A 79 -8.22 7.95 1.08
N GLY A 80 -6.94 8.29 1.15
CA GLY A 80 -6.00 8.09 0.02
C GLY A 80 -4.72 8.92 0.09
N ARG A 81 -4.66 9.88 1.03
CA ARG A 81 -3.48 10.72 1.24
C ARG A 81 -2.43 9.98 2.07
N MET A 82 -1.18 10.06 1.61
CA MET A 82 -0.03 9.59 2.39
C MET A 82 0.03 10.35 3.72
N LEU A 83 0.20 9.61 4.83
CA LEU A 83 0.43 10.19 6.15
C LEU A 83 1.56 11.23 6.13
N ASN A 84 1.39 12.29 6.93
CA ASN A 84 2.51 13.18 7.23
C ASN A 84 3.68 12.39 7.85
N ARG A 85 4.91 12.77 7.49
CA ARG A 85 6.20 12.10 7.86
C ARG A 85 6.41 11.79 9.35
N LYS A 86 5.58 12.31 10.26
CA LYS A 86 5.64 12.06 11.71
C LYS A 86 4.95 10.77 12.17
N ALA A 87 4.25 10.05 11.28
CA ALA A 87 3.48 8.85 11.63
C ALA A 87 4.11 7.52 11.14
N LEU A 88 5.32 7.58 10.55
CA LEU A 88 6.17 6.45 10.16
C LEU A 88 7.31 6.28 11.16
#